data_AF-A0A1W2F2C3-F1
#
_entry.id   AF-A0A1W2F2C3-F1
#
_cell.length_a   1.000
_cell.length_b   1.000
_cell.length_c   1.000
_cell.angle_alpha   90.00
_cell.angle_beta   90.00
_cell.angle_gamma   90.00
#
_symmetry.space_group_name_H-M   'P 1'
#
loop_
_entity.id
_entity.type
_entity.pdbx_description
1 polymer ?
#
loop_
_entity_poly.entity_id
_entity_poly.type
_entity_poly.pdbx_seq_one_letter_code
_entity_poly.pdbx_strand_id
1 'polypeptide(L)'
;MVDTDEILAKLQDFLRTRPMLLIGTGLSVSMGLPGMGELTKFLENDIPKRCVGDPKLTSEWTNCLASIEAHGLEDGLGRCTVSQELLQFIIEATATVIDLKDMQFKRQLIATSTKSFPLAKLIKHIIDSLPPGNPCLDIVTSNYDHLIEYACDVCSIHCCTGFSGAHLQRFSHETLVGDSYSLTVVTGKRAMKPDFRKQKRVRLLKPHGSLKWQQLGSETFQCSEMIENATRVIITPGLTKYKASLTDPTMNCHREMANQSIRSANSIMVIGYGFNDSHLQTVLTERLIQGMNCLIITRHLSDSAKMIVQDYPHIIALEQSTTGLTTWYYQGDSNEFPGQLWSIEEFVDKVVG
;
A
#
# COMPACT_ATOMS: atom_id res chain seq x y z
N MET A 1 -30.98 -7.85 -11.77
CA MET A 1 -29.91 -7.50 -12.72
C MET A 1 -29.55 -6.07 -12.38
N VAL A 2 -28.40 -5.88 -11.74
CA VAL A 2 -27.91 -4.55 -11.36
C VAL A 2 -27.49 -3.83 -12.64
N ASP A 3 -28.07 -2.67 -12.93
CA ASP A 3 -27.67 -1.86 -14.09
C ASP A 3 -26.42 -1.02 -13.76
N THR A 4 -25.77 -0.49 -14.80
CA THR A 4 -24.58 0.35 -14.82
C THR A 4 -24.66 1.53 -13.84
N ASP A 5 -25.81 2.20 -13.77
CA ASP A 5 -26.01 3.33 -12.85
C ASP A 5 -26.15 2.86 -11.39
N GLU A 6 -26.73 1.68 -11.18
CA GLU A 6 -26.90 1.10 -9.86
C GLU A 6 -25.56 0.69 -9.26
N ILE A 7 -24.64 0.11 -10.04
CA ILE A 7 -23.30 -0.22 -9.55
C ILE A 7 -22.49 1.04 -9.21
N LEU A 8 -22.57 2.11 -10.01
CA LEU A 8 -21.91 3.39 -9.69
C LEU A 8 -22.44 3.98 -8.38
N ALA A 9 -23.76 3.99 -8.20
CA ALA A 9 -24.38 4.46 -6.96
C ALA A 9 -23.90 3.63 -5.75
N LYS A 10 -23.80 2.31 -5.89
CA LYS A 10 -23.25 1.42 -4.85
C LYS A 10 -21.79 1.73 -4.53
N LEU A 11 -20.94 2.01 -5.53
CA LEU A 11 -19.54 2.37 -5.31
C LEU A 11 -19.42 3.72 -4.57
N GLN A 12 -20.28 4.69 -4.91
CA GLN A 12 -20.35 5.97 -4.19
C GLN A 12 -20.82 5.79 -2.75
N ASP A 13 -21.87 4.98 -2.53
CA ASP A 13 -22.36 4.62 -1.19
C ASP A 13 -21.29 3.91 -0.37
N PHE A 14 -20.51 3.04 -1.00
CA PHE A 14 -19.38 2.38 -0.36
C PHE A 14 -18.35 3.41 0.13
N LEU A 15 -17.95 4.40 -0.67
CA LEU A 15 -17.01 5.44 -0.23
C LEU A 15 -17.55 6.29 0.94
N ARG A 16 -18.88 6.52 1.01
CA ARG A 16 -19.52 7.22 2.14
C ARG A 16 -19.34 6.49 3.47
N THR A 17 -19.07 5.18 3.45
CA THR A 17 -18.74 4.41 4.66
C THR A 17 -17.38 4.80 5.26
N ARG A 18 -16.55 5.55 4.53
CA ARG A 18 -15.19 5.97 4.90
C ARG A 18 -14.28 4.77 5.16
N PRO A 19 -14.08 3.93 4.13
CA PRO A 19 -13.33 2.70 4.29
C PRO A 19 -11.88 2.98 4.66
N MET A 20 -11.30 2.09 5.47
CA MET A 20 -9.84 2.00 5.54
C MET A 20 -9.31 1.47 4.20
N LEU A 21 -8.05 1.77 3.88
CA LEU A 21 -7.44 1.31 2.62
C LEU A 21 -6.45 0.18 2.88
N LEU A 22 -6.50 -0.88 2.08
CA LEU A 22 -5.46 -1.90 1.97
C LEU A 22 -4.90 -1.88 0.56
N ILE A 23 -3.64 -1.47 0.41
CA ILE A 23 -3.01 -1.23 -0.88
C ILE A 23 -1.89 -2.24 -1.09
N GLY A 24 -2.00 -3.03 -2.17
CA GLY A 24 -0.98 -4.00 -2.57
C GLY A 24 -0.21 -3.58 -3.82
N THR A 25 0.67 -4.48 -4.27
CA THR A 25 1.65 -4.20 -5.33
C THR A 25 1.01 -3.89 -6.69
N GLY A 26 -0.23 -4.32 -6.93
CA GLY A 26 -0.97 -4.01 -8.16
C GLY A 26 -1.14 -2.50 -8.39
N LEU A 27 -1.28 -1.70 -7.31
CA LEU A 27 -1.30 -0.24 -7.44
C LEU A 27 0.06 0.28 -7.91
N SER A 28 1.14 -0.16 -7.27
CA SER A 28 2.51 0.25 -7.62
C SER A 28 2.84 -0.09 -9.08
N VAL A 29 2.46 -1.28 -9.54
CA VAL A 29 2.61 -1.71 -10.94
C VAL A 29 1.84 -0.80 -11.89
N SER A 30 0.61 -0.41 -11.56
CA SER A 30 -0.16 0.53 -12.39
C SER A 30 0.50 1.91 -12.51
N MET A 31 1.36 2.26 -11.56
CA MET A 31 2.13 3.52 -11.52
C MET A 31 3.55 3.37 -12.09
N GLY A 32 3.87 2.22 -12.71
CA GLY A 32 5.15 1.98 -13.38
C GLY A 32 6.29 1.50 -12.47
N LEU A 33 5.99 1.09 -11.24
CA LEU A 33 6.94 0.38 -10.37
C LEU A 33 7.00 -1.11 -10.73
N PRO A 34 8.11 -1.81 -10.41
CA PRO A 34 8.31 -3.16 -10.91
C PRO A 34 7.33 -4.14 -10.27
N GLY A 35 6.72 -4.99 -11.11
CA GLY A 35 5.94 -6.13 -10.63
C GLY A 35 6.82 -7.32 -10.25
N MET A 36 6.21 -8.39 -9.73
CA MET A 36 6.94 -9.60 -9.32
C MET A 36 7.80 -10.20 -10.44
N GLY A 37 7.30 -10.25 -11.67
CA GLY A 37 8.07 -10.77 -12.81
C GLY A 37 9.27 -9.92 -13.20
N GLU A 38 9.17 -8.59 -13.07
CA GLU A 38 10.31 -7.68 -13.31
C GLU A 38 11.34 -7.79 -12.18
N LEU A 39 10.87 -7.92 -10.93
CA LEU A 39 11.73 -8.16 -9.78
C LEU A 39 12.48 -9.49 -9.91
N THR A 40 11.80 -10.58 -10.30
CA THR A 40 12.44 -11.88 -10.56
C THR A 40 13.59 -11.74 -11.55
N LYS A 41 13.32 -11.16 -12.73
CA LYS A 41 14.33 -10.95 -13.78
C LYS A 41 15.49 -10.08 -13.30
N PHE A 42 15.23 -9.08 -12.47
CA PHE A 42 16.28 -8.26 -11.91
C PHE A 42 17.18 -9.08 -10.98
N LEU A 43 16.59 -9.82 -10.04
CA LEU A 43 17.32 -10.65 -9.08
C LEU A 43 18.14 -11.75 -9.76
N GLU A 44 17.58 -12.42 -10.78
CA GLU A 44 18.27 -13.41 -11.62
C GLU A 44 19.58 -12.87 -12.21
N ASN A 45 19.61 -11.59 -12.56
CA ASN A 45 20.76 -10.94 -13.19
C ASN A 45 21.70 -10.25 -12.19
N ASP A 46 21.20 -9.75 -11.06
CA ASP A 46 21.98 -8.95 -10.11
C ASP A 46 22.68 -9.80 -9.05
N ILE A 47 21.98 -10.81 -8.49
CA ILE A 47 22.51 -11.63 -7.40
C ILE A 47 23.77 -12.42 -7.81
N PRO A 48 23.86 -13.06 -9.00
CA PRO A 48 25.09 -13.75 -9.40
C PRO A 48 26.31 -12.83 -9.44
N LYS A 49 26.14 -11.55 -9.76
CA LYS A 49 27.24 -10.57 -9.80
C LYS A 49 27.74 -10.23 -8.40
N ARG A 50 26.88 -10.29 -7.39
CA ARG A 50 27.22 -10.09 -5.98
C ARG A 50 27.87 -11.30 -5.34
N CYS A 51 27.59 -12.49 -5.86
CA CYS A 51 28.16 -13.76 -5.38
C CYS A 51 29.55 -14.08 -5.98
N VAL A 52 30.10 -13.22 -6.85
CA VAL A 52 31.37 -13.47 -7.53
C VAL A 52 32.49 -13.66 -6.51
N GLY A 53 33.21 -14.77 -6.63
CA GLY A 53 34.32 -15.13 -5.73
C GLY A 53 33.89 -15.98 -4.52
N ASP A 54 32.59 -16.21 -4.32
CA ASP A 54 32.07 -17.11 -3.28
C ASP A 54 31.26 -18.27 -3.90
N PRO A 55 31.87 -19.48 -4.00
CA PRO A 55 31.18 -20.66 -4.52
C PRO A 55 29.97 -21.10 -3.69
N LYS A 56 29.98 -20.83 -2.38
CA LYS A 56 28.88 -21.20 -1.48
C LYS A 56 27.66 -20.33 -1.76
N LEU A 57 27.83 -19.01 -1.80
CA LEU A 57 26.74 -18.08 -2.14
C LEU A 57 26.18 -18.34 -3.54
N THR A 58 27.07 -18.63 -4.50
CA THR A 58 26.69 -19.00 -5.87
C THR A 58 25.82 -20.26 -5.90
N SER A 59 26.21 -21.29 -5.14
CA SER A 59 25.43 -22.53 -5.04
C SER A 59 24.08 -22.30 -4.32
N GLU A 60 24.05 -21.50 -3.26
CA GLU A 60 22.83 -21.15 -2.54
C GLU A 60 21.83 -20.46 -3.48
N TRP A 61 22.29 -19.46 -4.24
CA TRP A 61 21.45 -18.77 -5.21
C TRP A 61 20.98 -19.67 -6.35
N THR A 62 21.84 -20.56 -6.86
CA THR A 62 21.47 -21.52 -7.91
C THR A 62 20.32 -22.44 -7.47
N ASN A 63 20.32 -22.89 -6.21
CA ASN A 63 19.21 -23.66 -5.64
C ASN A 63 17.93 -22.81 -5.54
N CYS A 64 18.07 -21.53 -5.19
CA CYS A 64 16.93 -20.59 -5.18
C CYS A 64 16.31 -20.43 -6.56
N LEU A 65 17.13 -20.25 -7.61
CA LEU A 65 16.66 -20.11 -8.99
C LEU A 65 15.80 -21.29 -9.45
N ALA A 66 16.25 -22.52 -9.18
CA ALA A 66 15.47 -23.71 -9.53
C ALA A 66 14.09 -23.73 -8.85
N SER A 67 14.02 -23.30 -7.58
CA SER A 67 12.74 -23.22 -6.86
C SER A 67 11.87 -22.05 -7.33
N ILE A 68 12.47 -20.92 -7.72
CA ILE A 68 11.77 -19.74 -8.26
C ILE A 68 11.15 -20.08 -9.63
N GLU A 69 11.86 -20.82 -10.48
CA GLU A 69 11.35 -21.26 -11.78
C GLU A 69 10.12 -22.17 -11.63
N ALA A 70 10.14 -23.07 -10.63
CA ALA A 70 9.05 -24.01 -10.39
C ALA A 70 7.82 -23.40 -9.70
N HIS A 71 8.01 -22.38 -8.84
CA HIS A 71 6.96 -21.92 -7.92
C HIS A 71 6.73 -20.40 -7.92
N GLY A 72 7.47 -19.64 -8.72
CA GLY A 72 7.48 -18.18 -8.67
C GLY A 72 8.36 -17.64 -7.54
N LEU A 73 8.59 -16.32 -7.57
CA LEU A 73 9.57 -15.66 -6.68
C LEU A 73 9.27 -15.85 -5.19
N GLU A 74 8.03 -15.60 -4.78
CA GLU A 74 7.63 -15.61 -3.37
C GLU A 74 7.66 -17.04 -2.80
N ASP A 75 6.92 -17.97 -3.42
CA ASP A 75 6.89 -19.36 -2.95
C ASP A 75 8.23 -20.08 -3.10
N GLY A 76 8.97 -19.77 -4.17
CA GLY A 76 10.29 -20.32 -4.45
C GLY A 76 11.30 -19.92 -3.39
N LEU A 77 11.44 -18.60 -3.13
CA LEU A 77 12.32 -18.13 -2.05
C LEU A 77 11.87 -18.64 -0.67
N GLY A 78 10.56 -18.78 -0.44
CA GLY A 78 10.01 -19.34 0.80
C GLY A 78 10.30 -20.81 1.04
N ARG A 79 10.78 -21.55 0.04
CA ARG A 79 11.25 -22.94 0.14
C ARG A 79 12.76 -23.05 0.33
N CYS A 80 13.48 -21.94 0.17
CA CYS A 80 14.93 -21.94 0.21
C CYS A 80 15.49 -21.61 1.60
N THR A 81 16.62 -22.22 1.91
CA THR A 81 17.45 -21.82 3.07
C THR A 81 18.65 -21.05 2.53
N VAL A 82 18.74 -19.78 2.90
CA VAL A 82 19.81 -18.86 2.47
C VAL A 82 20.62 -18.39 3.67
N SER A 83 21.91 -18.14 3.45
CA SER A 83 22.77 -17.48 4.43
C SER A 83 22.32 -16.03 4.68
N GLN A 84 22.76 -15.45 5.81
CA GLN A 84 22.50 -14.04 6.13
C GLN A 84 23.10 -13.09 5.08
N GLU A 85 24.24 -13.45 4.50
CA GLU A 85 24.92 -12.67 3.47
C GLU A 85 24.12 -12.68 2.15
N LEU A 86 23.66 -13.85 1.69
CA LEU A 86 22.80 -13.92 0.50
C LEU A 86 21.47 -13.20 0.73
N LEU A 87 20.86 -13.33 1.92
CA LEU A 87 19.66 -12.59 2.30
C LEU A 87 19.87 -11.08 2.16
N GLN A 88 21.01 -10.57 2.65
CA GLN A 88 21.35 -9.14 2.54
C GLN A 88 21.47 -8.70 1.09
N PHE A 89 22.11 -9.51 0.21
CA PHE A 89 22.17 -9.22 -1.22
C PHE A 89 20.78 -9.16 -1.88
N ILE A 90 19.87 -10.06 -1.51
CA ILE A 90 18.49 -10.08 -2.03
C ILE A 90 17.72 -8.83 -1.56
N ILE A 91 17.84 -8.47 -0.28
CA ILE A 91 17.26 -7.26 0.30
C ILE A 91 17.74 -6.01 -0.43
N GLU A 92 19.06 -5.86 -0.61
CA GLU A 92 19.64 -4.72 -1.29
C GLU A 92 19.23 -4.64 -2.76
N ALA A 93 19.33 -5.74 -3.50
CA ALA A 93 18.95 -5.78 -4.92
C ALA A 93 17.46 -5.44 -5.11
N THR A 94 16.59 -5.99 -4.26
CA THR A 94 15.14 -5.69 -4.25
C THR A 94 14.90 -4.21 -3.97
N ALA A 95 15.53 -3.66 -2.93
CA ALA A 95 15.39 -2.25 -2.59
C ALA A 95 15.88 -1.35 -3.73
N THR A 96 17.02 -1.67 -4.35
CA THR A 96 17.60 -0.89 -5.44
C THR A 96 16.66 -0.78 -6.63
N VAL A 97 16.11 -1.88 -7.13
CA VAL A 97 15.27 -1.83 -8.35
C VAL A 97 13.96 -1.07 -8.11
N ILE A 98 13.37 -1.19 -6.92
CA ILE A 98 12.14 -0.49 -6.57
C ILE A 98 12.43 0.99 -6.30
N ASP A 99 13.49 1.33 -5.56
CA ASP A 99 13.85 2.72 -5.24
C ASP A 99 14.20 3.54 -6.49
N LEU A 100 14.83 2.92 -7.49
CA LEU A 100 15.07 3.56 -8.79
C LEU A 100 13.75 4.02 -9.45
N LYS A 101 12.72 3.16 -9.43
CA LYS A 101 11.41 3.47 -10.03
C LYS A 101 10.57 4.40 -9.16
N ASP A 102 10.63 4.26 -7.84
CA ASP A 102 10.02 5.17 -6.87
C ASP A 102 10.55 6.61 -7.05
N MET A 103 11.87 6.77 -7.16
CA MET A 103 12.50 8.07 -7.40
C MET A 103 12.19 8.62 -8.79
N GLN A 104 12.07 7.76 -9.82
CA GLN A 104 11.62 8.16 -11.15
C GLN A 104 10.19 8.72 -11.10
N PHE A 105 9.28 8.02 -10.40
CA PHE A 105 7.90 8.47 -10.20
C PHE A 105 7.86 9.81 -9.44
N LYS A 106 8.61 9.94 -8.34
CA LYS A 106 8.71 11.19 -7.57
C LYS A 106 9.12 12.38 -8.45
N ARG A 107 10.14 12.21 -9.29
CA ARG A 107 10.60 13.26 -10.22
C ARG A 107 9.53 13.64 -11.23
N GLN A 108 8.83 12.66 -11.80
CA GLN A 108 7.73 12.89 -12.72
C GLN A 108 6.60 13.66 -12.04
N LEU A 109 6.18 13.23 -10.85
CA LEU A 109 5.12 13.86 -10.07
C LEU A 109 5.39 15.35 -9.79
N ILE A 110 6.65 15.72 -9.53
CA ILE A 110 7.06 17.12 -9.37
C ILE A 110 6.95 17.89 -10.69
N ALA A 111 7.28 17.26 -11.82
CA ALA A 111 7.33 17.89 -13.13
C ALA A 111 5.93 18.10 -13.76
N THR A 112 4.98 17.19 -13.60
CA THR A 112 3.72 17.17 -14.38
C THR A 112 2.52 17.89 -13.76
N SER A 113 2.70 18.74 -12.75
CA SER A 113 1.62 19.33 -11.94
C SER A 113 0.80 18.26 -11.20
N THR A 114 0.83 18.36 -9.88
CA THR A 114 0.22 17.45 -8.90
C THR A 114 -1.27 17.11 -9.06
N LYS A 115 -1.99 17.71 -10.01
CA LYS A 115 -3.44 17.55 -10.20
C LYS A 115 -3.86 16.20 -10.78
N SER A 116 -2.94 15.43 -11.35
CA SER A 116 -3.25 14.16 -12.04
C SER A 116 -2.91 12.89 -11.25
N PHE A 117 -2.71 12.94 -9.92
CA PHE A 117 -2.41 11.74 -9.14
C PHE A 117 -3.69 11.12 -8.56
N PRO A 118 -4.25 10.02 -9.11
CA PRO A 118 -5.57 9.53 -8.72
C PRO A 118 -5.64 9.07 -7.27
N LEU A 119 -4.57 8.44 -6.77
CA LEU A 119 -4.47 8.03 -5.37
C LEU A 119 -4.59 9.23 -4.42
N ALA A 120 -3.98 10.37 -4.77
CA ALA A 120 -4.04 11.59 -3.98
C ALA A 120 -5.48 12.13 -3.92
N LYS A 121 -6.19 12.15 -5.05
CA LYS A 121 -7.62 12.52 -5.11
C LYS A 121 -8.48 11.59 -4.23
N LEU A 122 -8.28 10.28 -4.32
CA LEU A 122 -9.03 9.29 -3.50
C LEU A 122 -8.79 9.51 -2.00
N ILE A 123 -7.51 9.56 -1.58
CA ILE A 123 -7.14 9.77 -0.18
C ILE A 123 -7.73 11.08 0.34
N LYS A 124 -7.62 12.16 -0.45
CA LYS A 124 -8.18 13.46 -0.11
C LYS A 124 -9.69 13.41 0.06
N HIS A 125 -10.42 12.77 -0.86
CA HIS A 125 -11.87 12.62 -0.77
C HIS A 125 -12.29 11.93 0.54
N ILE A 126 -11.66 10.81 0.88
CA ILE A 126 -11.97 10.06 2.10
C ILE A 126 -11.63 10.89 3.33
N ILE A 127 -10.43 11.48 3.39
CA ILE A 127 -9.98 12.36 4.48
C ILE A 127 -10.97 13.52 4.68
N ASP A 128 -11.35 14.22 3.61
CA ASP A 128 -12.23 15.40 3.69
C ASP A 128 -13.63 15.04 4.23
N SER A 129 -14.08 13.80 4.06
CA SER A 129 -15.34 13.27 4.62
C SER A 129 -15.25 12.78 6.08
N LEU A 130 -14.05 12.66 6.66
CA LEU A 130 -13.87 12.17 8.03
C LEU A 130 -14.52 13.12 9.07
N PRO A 131 -15.17 12.58 10.11
CA PRO A 131 -15.79 13.38 11.16
C PRO A 131 -14.72 13.94 12.13
N PRO A 132 -14.98 15.08 12.80
CA PRO A 132 -14.04 15.65 13.77
C PRO A 132 -13.67 14.71 14.93
N GLY A 133 -14.58 13.81 15.32
CA GLY A 133 -14.35 12.81 16.37
C GLY A 133 -13.43 11.66 15.97
N ASN A 134 -13.26 11.41 14.66
CA ASN A 134 -12.33 10.42 14.13
C ASN A 134 -11.64 10.96 12.86
N PRO A 135 -10.64 11.84 13.01
CA PRO A 135 -10.00 12.53 11.90
C PRO A 135 -8.81 11.73 11.30
N CYS A 136 -8.76 10.40 11.51
CA CYS A 136 -7.66 9.56 11.06
C CYS A 136 -8.14 8.59 9.97
N LEU A 137 -7.49 8.59 8.81
CA LEU A 137 -7.62 7.53 7.81
C LEU A 137 -6.49 6.52 8.00
N ASP A 138 -6.84 5.26 8.17
CA ASP A 138 -5.87 4.16 8.21
C ASP A 138 -5.64 3.61 6.80
N ILE A 139 -4.37 3.49 6.43
CA ILE A 139 -3.92 2.87 5.20
C ILE A 139 -2.89 1.80 5.56
N VAL A 140 -3.14 0.57 5.15
CA VAL A 140 -2.21 -0.56 5.28
C VAL A 140 -1.63 -0.87 3.90
N THR A 141 -0.32 -1.07 3.81
CA THR A 141 0.32 -1.53 2.58
C THR A 141 1.44 -2.52 2.86
N SER A 142 1.52 -3.57 2.05
CA SER A 142 2.65 -4.50 2.05
C SER A 142 3.80 -4.02 1.16
N ASN A 143 3.66 -2.85 0.52
CA ASN A 143 4.64 -2.31 -0.42
C ASN A 143 5.67 -1.42 0.29
N TYR A 144 6.89 -1.38 -0.26
CA TYR A 144 8.00 -0.60 0.29
C TYR A 144 8.05 0.85 -0.23
N ASP A 145 7.50 1.08 -1.42
CA ASP A 145 7.49 2.36 -2.13
C ASP A 145 6.74 3.48 -1.39
N HIS A 146 6.93 4.73 -1.83
CA HIS A 146 6.41 5.90 -1.14
C HIS A 146 5.21 6.53 -1.84
N LEU A 147 4.50 5.79 -2.71
CA LEU A 147 3.40 6.35 -3.51
C LEU A 147 2.29 6.95 -2.63
N ILE A 148 2.00 6.33 -1.49
CA ILE A 148 0.98 6.81 -0.55
C ILE A 148 1.46 8.08 0.17
N GLU A 149 2.71 8.12 0.59
CA GLU A 149 3.32 9.32 1.18
C GLU A 149 3.33 10.48 0.19
N TYR A 150 3.75 10.23 -1.06
CA TYR A 150 3.69 11.24 -2.13
C TYR A 150 2.27 11.74 -2.38
N ALA A 151 1.27 10.86 -2.31
CA ALA A 151 -0.13 11.23 -2.47
C ALA A 151 -0.62 12.17 -1.35
N CYS A 152 -0.21 11.88 -0.11
CA CYS A 152 -0.49 12.72 1.05
C CYS A 152 0.21 14.08 0.96
N ASP A 153 1.50 14.08 0.63
CA ASP A 153 2.34 15.26 0.50
C ASP A 153 1.80 16.23 -0.56
N VAL A 154 1.42 15.71 -1.73
CA VAL A 154 0.77 16.47 -2.81
C VAL A 154 -0.51 17.17 -2.33
N CYS A 155 -1.28 16.51 -1.47
CA CYS A 155 -2.52 17.06 -0.92
C CYS A 155 -2.33 17.87 0.36
N SER A 156 -1.08 18.06 0.82
CA SER A 156 -0.77 18.68 2.13
C SER A 156 -1.46 17.98 3.31
N ILE A 157 -1.60 16.66 3.23
CA ILE A 157 -2.16 15.81 4.29
C ILE A 157 -1.00 15.23 5.09
N HIS A 158 -1.05 15.36 6.42
CA HIS A 158 -0.04 14.75 7.28
C HIS A 158 -0.10 13.22 7.21
N CYS A 159 0.92 12.59 6.64
CA CYS A 159 1.10 11.14 6.64
C CYS A 159 1.98 10.73 7.82
N CYS A 160 1.46 9.88 8.71
CA CYS A 160 2.20 9.38 9.86
C CYS A 160 2.52 7.90 9.69
N THR A 161 3.81 7.59 9.60
CA THR A 161 4.39 6.24 9.63
C THR A 161 5.11 5.95 10.95
N GLY A 162 4.84 6.71 12.01
CA GLY A 162 5.65 6.69 13.25
C GLY A 162 6.87 7.62 13.20
N PHE A 163 7.25 8.10 12.02
CA PHE A 163 8.23 9.17 11.83
C PHE A 163 7.54 10.53 11.67
N SER A 164 8.31 11.60 11.89
CA SER A 164 7.88 12.99 11.65
C SER A 164 8.60 13.55 10.42
N GLY A 165 7.89 14.32 9.60
CA GLY A 165 8.41 14.89 8.36
C GLY A 165 7.56 14.52 7.15
N ALA A 166 8.06 14.85 5.96
CA ALA A 166 7.41 14.56 4.68
C ALA A 166 8.46 14.16 3.64
N HIS A 167 8.05 13.41 2.61
CA HIS A 167 8.96 12.99 1.54
C HIS A 167 9.06 14.01 0.41
N LEU A 168 8.01 14.83 0.27
CA LEU A 168 7.85 15.90 -0.69
C LEU A 168 7.19 17.09 0.02
N GLN A 169 7.82 18.26 -0.02
CA GLN A 169 7.30 19.46 0.63
C GLN A 169 7.18 20.60 -0.38
N ARG A 170 6.08 21.34 -0.27
CA ARG A 170 5.89 22.59 -0.99
C ARG A 170 5.92 23.72 0.03
N PHE A 171 6.60 24.81 -0.33
CA PHE A 171 6.53 26.03 0.47
C PHE A 171 5.07 26.46 0.62
N SER A 172 4.66 26.73 1.85
CA SER A 172 3.39 27.35 2.18
C SER A 172 3.69 28.52 3.11
N HIS A 173 3.24 29.70 2.71
CA HIS A 173 3.33 30.86 3.57
C HIS A 173 2.46 30.65 4.82
N GLU A 174 1.31 29.99 4.67
CA GLU A 174 0.39 29.68 5.76
C GLU A 174 1.05 28.80 6.83
N THR A 175 1.81 27.76 6.44
CA THR A 175 2.52 26.93 7.43
C THR A 175 3.73 27.64 8.05
N LEU A 176 4.29 28.65 7.38
CA LEU A 176 5.40 29.44 7.91
C LEU A 176 4.94 30.44 8.98
N VAL A 177 3.77 31.06 8.79
CA VAL A 177 3.26 32.13 9.68
C VAL A 177 2.14 31.68 10.62
N GLY A 178 1.52 30.53 10.35
CA GLY A 178 0.37 30.02 11.08
C GLY A 178 0.75 29.25 12.35
N ASP A 179 -0.15 29.28 13.33
CA ASP A 179 -0.06 28.46 14.53
C ASP A 179 -0.35 26.97 14.23
N SER A 180 0.17 26.06 15.05
CA SER A 180 0.06 24.60 14.84
C SER A 180 -1.34 23.99 15.03
N TYR A 181 -2.39 24.79 15.13
CA TYR A 181 -3.76 24.34 15.39
C TYR A 181 -4.74 24.85 14.34
N SER A 182 -5.74 24.03 13.95
CA SER A 182 -6.85 24.51 13.14
C SER A 182 -7.83 25.29 14.02
N LEU A 183 -7.81 26.62 13.90
CA LEU A 183 -8.78 27.49 14.55
C LEU A 183 -10.10 27.42 13.77
N THR A 184 -11.13 26.82 14.37
CA THR A 184 -12.49 26.92 13.82
C THR A 184 -13.28 27.92 14.65
N VAL A 185 -13.82 28.97 14.02
CA VAL A 185 -14.71 29.92 14.69
C VAL A 185 -16.13 29.36 14.66
N VAL A 186 -16.63 28.91 15.81
CA VAL A 186 -18.04 28.48 15.92
C VAL A 186 -18.90 29.70 16.26
N THR A 187 -19.82 30.07 15.36
CA THR A 187 -20.80 31.14 15.58
C THR A 187 -21.95 30.64 16.46
N GLY A 188 -21.75 30.66 17.78
CA GLY A 188 -22.82 30.51 18.78
C GLY A 188 -23.36 31.87 19.26
N LYS A 189 -24.62 31.91 19.71
CA LYS A 189 -25.31 33.12 20.23
C LYS A 189 -24.64 33.80 21.45
N ARG A 190 -23.55 33.29 22.00
CA ARG A 190 -22.76 33.91 23.07
C ARG A 190 -21.27 33.62 22.89
N ALA A 191 -20.52 34.68 22.55
CA ALA A 191 -19.05 34.79 22.45
C ALA A 191 -18.34 33.83 21.47
N MET A 192 -17.49 34.39 20.60
CA MET A 192 -16.49 33.63 19.84
C MET A 192 -15.57 32.91 20.82
N LYS A 193 -15.64 31.58 20.85
CA LYS A 193 -14.63 30.74 21.51
C LYS A 193 -13.79 30.03 20.45
N PRO A 194 -12.46 30.02 20.58
CA PRO A 194 -11.60 29.21 19.72
C PRO A 194 -11.91 27.73 19.95
N ASP A 195 -12.23 26.99 18.89
CA ASP A 195 -12.39 25.53 18.90
C ASP A 195 -11.14 24.89 18.29
N PHE A 196 -10.34 24.25 19.13
CA PHE A 196 -9.10 23.57 18.74
C PHE A 196 -9.42 22.13 18.31
N ARG A 197 -9.38 21.88 17.01
CA ARG A 197 -9.67 20.55 16.46
C ARG A 197 -8.40 19.81 16.10
N LYS A 198 -8.41 18.49 16.29
CA LYS A 198 -7.36 17.61 15.76
C LYS A 198 -7.35 17.75 14.24
N GLN A 199 -6.17 17.98 13.68
CA GLN A 199 -6.01 17.98 12.23
C GLN A 199 -6.24 16.58 11.67
N LYS A 200 -6.82 16.53 10.47
CA LYS A 200 -7.02 15.27 9.76
C LYS A 200 -5.68 14.75 9.27
N ARG A 201 -5.49 13.44 9.40
CA ARG A 201 -4.21 12.79 9.08
C ARG A 201 -4.42 11.40 8.50
N VAL A 202 -3.41 10.93 7.78
CA VAL A 202 -3.26 9.53 7.39
C VAL A 202 -2.35 8.84 8.42
N ARG A 203 -2.74 7.64 8.86
CA ARG A 203 -1.85 6.69 9.52
C ARG A 203 -1.51 5.61 8.50
N LEU A 204 -0.25 5.58 8.08
CA LEU A 204 0.25 4.63 7.10
C LEU A 204 1.00 3.52 7.80
N LEU A 205 0.55 2.29 7.60
CA LEU A 205 1.04 1.10 8.27
C LEU A 205 1.73 0.18 7.25
N LYS A 206 3.04 -0.02 7.45
CA LYS A 206 3.92 -0.78 6.55
C LYS A 206 4.50 -2.00 7.25
N PRO A 207 3.72 -3.09 7.45
CA PRO A 207 4.18 -4.31 8.12
C PRO A 207 5.41 -4.97 7.48
N HIS A 208 5.70 -4.66 6.21
CA HIS A 208 6.87 -5.18 5.47
C HIS A 208 8.01 -4.16 5.31
N GLY A 209 7.91 -3.01 5.99
CA GLY A 209 8.95 -1.99 5.98
C GLY A 209 8.82 -1.00 4.82
N SER A 210 9.84 -0.16 4.64
CA SER A 210 9.87 0.89 3.64
C SER A 210 11.28 1.06 3.07
N LEU A 211 11.38 1.50 1.81
CA LEU A 211 12.66 1.74 1.14
C LEU A 211 13.55 2.75 1.86
N LYS A 212 12.98 3.68 2.63
CA LYS A 212 13.74 4.69 3.38
C LYS A 212 14.01 4.29 4.83
N TRP A 213 13.51 3.16 5.30
CA TRP A 213 13.76 2.71 6.68
C TRP A 213 15.09 1.99 6.79
N GLN A 214 15.91 2.43 7.74
CA GLN A 214 17.26 1.96 7.95
C GLN A 214 17.50 1.78 9.45
N GLN A 215 18.06 0.64 9.83
CA GLN A 215 18.39 0.31 11.21
C GLN A 215 19.87 0.55 11.45
N LEU A 216 20.18 1.38 12.44
CA LEU A 216 21.53 1.62 12.92
C LEU A 216 21.55 1.33 14.43
N GLY A 217 22.25 0.27 14.82
CA GLY A 217 22.20 -0.22 16.20
C GLY A 217 20.78 -0.64 16.58
N SER A 218 20.23 -0.06 17.65
CA SER A 218 18.86 -0.34 18.13
C SER A 218 17.81 0.63 17.59
N GLU A 219 18.19 1.61 16.79
CA GLU A 219 17.30 2.67 16.31
C GLU A 219 16.96 2.48 14.84
N THR A 220 15.70 2.77 14.49
CA THR A 220 15.25 2.82 13.10
C THR A 220 15.11 4.28 12.67
N PHE A 221 15.70 4.62 11.54
CA PHE A 221 15.66 5.94 10.92
C PHE A 221 14.91 5.87 9.60
N GLN A 222 14.21 6.94 9.25
CA GLN A 222 13.70 7.15 7.90
C GLN A 222 14.60 8.16 7.18
N CYS A 223 15.45 7.68 6.26
CA CYS A 223 16.40 8.51 5.52
C CYS A 223 16.41 8.18 4.03
N SER A 224 16.52 9.21 3.19
CA SER A 224 16.63 9.04 1.74
C SER A 224 18.00 8.53 1.29
N GLU A 225 19.05 8.91 2.01
CA GLU A 225 20.43 8.51 1.78
C GLU A 225 20.77 7.29 2.63
N MET A 226 21.65 6.42 2.12
CA MET A 226 22.13 5.29 2.90
C MET A 226 23.01 5.79 4.05
N ILE A 227 22.66 5.36 5.26
CA ILE A 227 23.44 5.62 6.47
C ILE A 227 24.54 4.56 6.55
N GLU A 228 25.77 5.01 6.78
CA GLU A 228 26.91 4.10 6.92
C GLU A 228 26.67 3.09 8.04
N ASN A 229 26.97 1.81 7.78
CA ASN A 229 26.74 0.68 8.69
C ASN A 229 25.26 0.40 9.05
N ALA A 230 24.30 1.05 8.41
CA ALA A 230 22.88 0.75 8.61
C ALA A 230 22.39 -0.34 7.65
N THR A 231 21.42 -1.13 8.09
CA THR A 231 20.74 -2.14 7.26
C THR A 231 19.34 -1.70 6.89
N ARG A 232 18.87 -2.06 5.69
CA ARG A 232 17.51 -1.74 5.26
C ARG A 232 16.49 -2.53 6.07
N VAL A 233 15.41 -1.87 6.47
CA VAL A 233 14.30 -2.49 7.21
C VAL A 233 13.17 -2.79 6.23
N ILE A 234 13.31 -3.90 5.50
CA ILE A 234 12.28 -4.45 4.61
C ILE A 234 12.21 -5.99 4.72
N ILE A 235 11.02 -6.56 4.55
CA ILE A 235 10.82 -8.01 4.37
C ILE A 235 10.64 -8.28 2.89
N THR A 236 11.58 -8.94 2.22
CA THR A 236 11.46 -9.34 0.82
C THR A 236 10.51 -10.53 0.63
N PRO A 237 9.91 -10.69 -0.57
CA PRO A 237 9.01 -11.79 -0.86
C PRO A 237 9.66 -13.16 -0.59
N GLY A 238 8.88 -14.07 0.02
CA GLY A 238 9.31 -15.44 0.30
C GLY A 238 10.24 -15.60 1.51
N LEU A 239 10.95 -14.55 1.93
CA LEU A 239 11.94 -14.65 3.03
C LEU A 239 11.36 -14.20 4.38
N THR A 240 10.04 -14.34 4.57
CA THR A 240 9.33 -14.05 5.83
C THR A 240 9.73 -14.96 6.99
N LYS A 241 10.28 -16.16 6.71
CA LYS A 241 10.71 -17.14 7.73
C LYS A 241 11.98 -16.74 8.48
N TYR A 242 12.71 -15.73 8.03
CA TYR A 242 13.98 -15.32 8.64
C TYR A 242 13.73 -14.43 9.85
N LYS A 243 14.04 -14.96 11.04
CA LYS A 243 13.67 -14.37 12.34
C LYS A 243 14.06 -12.90 12.51
N ALA A 244 15.20 -12.47 11.95
CA ALA A 244 15.70 -11.09 12.13
C ALA A 244 14.70 -10.02 11.65
N SER A 245 14.01 -10.27 10.52
CA SER A 245 13.01 -9.34 9.97
C SER A 245 11.65 -9.41 10.69
N LEU A 246 11.37 -10.52 11.39
CA LEU A 246 10.20 -10.69 12.26
C LEU A 246 10.42 -10.15 13.68
N THR A 247 11.65 -9.82 14.06
CA THR A 247 11.98 -9.31 15.40
C THR A 247 12.20 -7.80 15.44
N ASP A 248 12.17 -7.11 14.30
CA ASP A 248 12.31 -5.66 14.27
C ASP A 248 11.14 -4.99 15.02
N PRO A 249 11.43 -4.19 16.08
CA PRO A 249 10.38 -3.57 16.90
C PRO A 249 9.48 -2.62 16.11
N THR A 250 10.05 -1.88 15.15
CA THR A 250 9.32 -0.93 14.32
C THR A 250 8.33 -1.67 13.43
N MET A 251 8.78 -2.69 12.70
CA MET A 251 7.92 -3.50 11.83
C MET A 251 6.83 -4.23 12.61
N ASN A 252 7.13 -4.74 13.81
CA ASN A 252 6.15 -5.42 14.65
C ASN A 252 5.05 -4.46 15.14
N CYS A 253 5.42 -3.25 15.56
CA CYS A 253 4.45 -2.20 15.87
C CYS A 253 3.53 -1.92 14.67
N HIS A 254 4.10 -1.76 13.46
CA HIS A 254 3.30 -1.57 12.25
C HIS A 254 2.36 -2.74 11.95
N ARG A 255 2.81 -3.99 12.16
CA ARG A 255 2.02 -5.20 11.93
C ARG A 255 0.87 -5.34 12.92
N GLU A 256 1.13 -5.11 14.19
CA GLU A 256 0.13 -5.13 15.26
C GLU A 256 -0.93 -4.04 15.02
N MET A 257 -0.49 -2.82 14.73
CA MET A 257 -1.40 -1.72 14.41
C MET A 257 -2.20 -1.99 13.12
N ALA A 258 -1.60 -2.58 12.09
CA ALA A 258 -2.31 -2.93 10.85
C ALA A 258 -3.43 -3.94 11.14
N ASN A 259 -3.12 -4.99 11.91
CA ASN A 259 -4.11 -5.96 12.34
C ASN A 259 -5.21 -5.32 13.19
N GLN A 260 -4.85 -4.41 14.10
CA GLN A 260 -5.84 -3.68 14.89
C GLN A 260 -6.75 -2.80 14.02
N SER A 261 -6.19 -2.07 13.05
CA SER A 261 -6.95 -1.25 12.11
C SER A 261 -7.95 -2.11 11.33
N ILE A 262 -7.51 -3.26 10.78
CA ILE A 262 -8.39 -4.21 10.07
C ILE A 262 -9.50 -4.72 11.00
N ARG A 263 -9.16 -5.12 12.23
CA ARG A 263 -10.17 -5.60 13.21
C ARG A 263 -11.22 -4.54 13.53
N SER A 264 -10.81 -3.28 13.64
CA SER A 264 -11.69 -2.17 14.02
C SER A 264 -12.49 -1.55 12.88
N ALA A 265 -12.14 -1.87 11.62
CA ALA A 265 -12.77 -1.27 10.47
C ALA A 265 -14.20 -1.78 10.24
N ASN A 266 -15.08 -0.84 9.90
CA ASN A 266 -16.44 -1.14 9.44
C ASN A 266 -16.47 -1.51 7.95
N SER A 267 -15.57 -0.92 7.18
CA SER A 267 -15.42 -1.15 5.75
C SER A 267 -13.96 -1.04 5.31
N ILE A 268 -13.60 -1.80 4.29
CA ILE A 268 -12.25 -1.85 3.73
C ILE A 268 -12.26 -1.78 2.20
N MET A 269 -11.44 -0.93 1.64
CA MET A 269 -11.18 -0.86 0.21
C MET A 269 -9.82 -1.48 -0.08
N VAL A 270 -9.81 -2.55 -0.86
CA VAL A 270 -8.63 -3.32 -1.23
C VAL A 270 -8.22 -2.96 -2.65
N ILE A 271 -7.02 -2.40 -2.83
CA ILE A 271 -6.54 -1.91 -4.13
C ILE A 271 -5.26 -2.67 -4.52
N GLY A 272 -5.35 -3.50 -5.56
CA GLY A 272 -4.20 -4.22 -6.13
C GLY A 272 -3.50 -5.18 -5.16
N TYR A 273 -4.19 -5.68 -4.14
CA TYR A 273 -3.66 -6.65 -3.19
C TYR A 273 -4.02 -8.08 -3.60
N GLY A 274 -3.00 -8.96 -3.62
CA GLY A 274 -3.11 -10.31 -4.17
C GLY A 274 -3.67 -11.38 -3.21
N PHE A 275 -3.89 -11.07 -1.93
CA PHE A 275 -4.32 -12.05 -0.91
C PHE A 275 -3.34 -13.25 -0.77
N ASN A 276 -2.04 -12.93 -0.70
CA ASN A 276 -0.96 -13.92 -0.54
C ASN A 276 -0.16 -13.75 0.77
N ASP A 277 -0.40 -12.68 1.53
CA ASP A 277 0.31 -12.41 2.78
C ASP A 277 -0.48 -12.95 3.97
N SER A 278 -0.01 -14.08 4.51
CA SER A 278 -0.63 -14.79 5.64
C SER A 278 -0.84 -13.93 6.90
N HIS A 279 0.03 -12.93 7.15
CA HIS A 279 -0.05 -12.10 8.36
C HIS A 279 -1.24 -11.15 8.32
N LEU A 280 -1.51 -10.53 7.16
CA LEU A 280 -2.66 -9.64 6.98
C LEU A 280 -3.93 -10.42 6.62
N GLN A 281 -3.80 -11.46 5.80
CA GLN A 281 -4.92 -12.22 5.26
C GLN A 281 -5.74 -12.90 6.34
N THR A 282 -5.10 -13.45 7.39
CA THR A 282 -5.84 -14.13 8.47
C THR A 282 -6.87 -13.21 9.13
N VAL A 283 -6.43 -12.01 9.54
CA VAL A 283 -7.30 -11.02 10.19
C VAL A 283 -8.33 -10.44 9.23
N LEU A 284 -7.92 -10.22 7.97
CA LEU A 284 -8.82 -9.76 6.93
C LEU A 284 -9.95 -10.76 6.68
N THR A 285 -9.64 -12.02 6.46
CA THR A 285 -10.62 -13.09 6.23
C THR A 285 -11.57 -13.26 7.43
N GLU A 286 -11.06 -13.23 8.66
CA GLU A 286 -11.91 -13.23 9.87
C GLU A 286 -12.97 -12.11 9.84
N ARG A 287 -12.58 -10.90 9.44
CA ARG A 287 -13.48 -9.74 9.40
C ARG A 287 -14.46 -9.80 8.23
N LEU A 288 -14.05 -10.32 7.07
CA LEU A 288 -14.94 -10.57 5.94
C LEU A 288 -16.00 -11.62 6.28
N ILE A 289 -15.64 -12.71 6.98
CA ILE A 289 -16.58 -13.70 7.50
C ILE A 289 -17.63 -13.05 8.43
N GLN A 290 -17.19 -12.08 9.24
CA GLN A 290 -18.07 -11.32 10.15
C GLN A 290 -18.91 -10.24 9.44
N GLY A 291 -18.88 -10.14 8.11
CA GLY A 291 -19.70 -9.23 7.31
C GLY A 291 -19.16 -7.81 7.18
N MET A 292 -17.84 -7.61 7.33
CA MET A 292 -17.21 -6.31 7.03
C MET A 292 -17.41 -5.95 5.55
N ASN A 293 -17.96 -4.76 5.27
CA ASN A 293 -18.12 -4.28 3.90
C ASN A 293 -16.77 -4.18 3.20
N CYS A 294 -16.65 -4.76 2.01
CA CYS A 294 -15.39 -4.80 1.27
C CYS A 294 -15.59 -4.44 -0.21
N LEU A 295 -14.72 -3.58 -0.72
CA LEU A 295 -14.59 -3.28 -2.14
C LEU A 295 -13.19 -3.68 -2.61
N ILE A 296 -13.10 -4.56 -3.60
CA ILE A 296 -11.84 -4.99 -4.21
C ILE A 296 -11.72 -4.33 -5.59
N ILE A 297 -10.60 -3.66 -5.83
CA ILE A 297 -10.23 -3.08 -7.12
C ILE A 297 -8.87 -3.64 -7.51
N THR A 298 -8.81 -4.40 -8.59
CA THR A 298 -7.56 -4.97 -9.08
C THR A 298 -7.63 -5.16 -10.59
N ARG A 299 -6.49 -5.24 -11.26
CA ARG A 299 -6.47 -5.60 -12.68
C ARG A 299 -6.97 -7.03 -12.90
N HIS A 300 -6.50 -7.97 -12.09
CA HIS A 300 -6.92 -9.37 -12.13
C HIS A 300 -7.09 -9.87 -10.70
N LEU A 301 -8.19 -10.58 -10.43
CA LEU A 301 -8.37 -11.28 -9.16
C LEU A 301 -7.44 -12.49 -9.11
N SER A 302 -6.71 -12.64 -8.01
CA SER A 302 -6.02 -13.89 -7.68
C SER A 302 -7.04 -14.99 -7.40
N ASP A 303 -6.60 -16.25 -7.45
CA ASP A 303 -7.50 -17.38 -7.15
C ASP A 303 -8.06 -17.29 -5.72
N SER A 304 -7.23 -16.89 -4.75
CA SER A 304 -7.65 -16.56 -3.38
C SER A 304 -8.73 -15.48 -3.34
N ALA A 305 -8.56 -14.40 -4.11
CA ALA A 305 -9.54 -13.31 -4.17
C ALA A 305 -10.86 -13.75 -4.82
N LYS A 306 -10.81 -14.57 -5.87
CA LYS A 306 -12.01 -15.14 -6.51
C LYS A 306 -12.81 -16.00 -5.54
N MET A 307 -12.15 -16.86 -4.77
CA MET A 307 -12.81 -17.65 -3.72
C MET A 307 -13.49 -16.75 -2.69
N ILE A 308 -12.81 -15.72 -2.20
CA ILE A 308 -13.38 -14.74 -1.26
C ILE A 308 -14.63 -14.05 -1.85
N VAL A 309 -14.58 -13.60 -3.11
CA VAL A 309 -15.72 -12.94 -3.75
C VAL A 309 -16.91 -13.89 -3.93
N GLN A 310 -16.66 -15.17 -4.20
CA GLN A 310 -17.69 -16.20 -4.33
C GLN A 310 -18.32 -16.56 -2.97
N ASP A 311 -17.50 -16.74 -1.94
CA ASP A 311 -17.94 -17.17 -0.60
C ASP A 311 -18.69 -16.07 0.17
N TYR A 312 -18.41 -14.80 -0.15
CA TYR A 312 -18.94 -13.64 0.58
C TYR A 312 -19.67 -12.65 -0.36
N PRO A 313 -20.97 -12.87 -0.64
CA PRO A 313 -21.73 -12.08 -1.64
C PRO A 313 -21.89 -10.58 -1.31
N HIS A 314 -21.58 -10.14 -0.10
CA HIS A 314 -21.61 -8.72 0.29
C HIS A 314 -20.40 -7.93 -0.22
N ILE A 315 -19.35 -8.63 -0.68
CA ILE A 315 -18.15 -8.02 -1.25
C ILE A 315 -18.46 -7.52 -2.67
N ILE A 316 -18.01 -6.31 -2.99
CA ILE A 316 -17.98 -5.79 -4.35
C ILE A 316 -16.58 -6.00 -4.90
N ALA A 317 -16.43 -6.55 -6.09
CA ALA A 317 -15.13 -6.67 -6.75
C ALA A 317 -15.17 -6.15 -8.19
N LEU A 318 -14.09 -5.49 -8.60
CA LEU A 318 -13.88 -4.93 -9.94
C LEU A 318 -12.58 -5.50 -10.51
N GLU A 319 -12.65 -6.14 -11.67
CA GLU A 319 -11.47 -6.60 -12.41
C GLU A 319 -11.54 -6.32 -13.91
N GLN A 320 -10.40 -6.40 -14.60
CA GLN A 320 -10.33 -6.25 -16.05
C GLN A 320 -10.96 -7.46 -16.75
N SER A 321 -11.94 -7.20 -17.61
CA SER A 321 -12.54 -8.22 -18.47
C SER A 321 -11.64 -8.56 -19.66
N THR A 322 -11.99 -9.61 -20.40
CA THR A 322 -11.27 -10.01 -21.63
C THR A 322 -11.34 -8.96 -22.74
N THR A 323 -12.34 -8.08 -22.71
CA THR A 323 -12.50 -6.96 -23.65
C THR A 323 -11.72 -5.71 -23.20
N GLY A 324 -11.11 -5.75 -22.02
CA GLY A 324 -10.40 -4.63 -21.41
C GLY A 324 -11.27 -3.68 -20.58
N LEU A 325 -12.58 -3.91 -20.55
CA LEU A 325 -13.55 -3.20 -19.72
C LEU A 325 -13.51 -3.72 -18.26
N THR A 326 -14.53 -3.43 -17.46
CA THR A 326 -14.62 -3.88 -16.07
C THR A 326 -15.68 -4.96 -15.92
N THR A 327 -15.29 -6.12 -15.41
CA THR A 327 -16.25 -7.06 -14.82
C THR A 327 -16.45 -6.67 -13.36
N TRP A 328 -17.71 -6.42 -12.96
CA TRP A 328 -18.05 -6.25 -11.55
C TRP A 328 -18.70 -7.52 -11.00
N TYR A 329 -18.49 -7.77 -9.71
CA TYR A 329 -19.11 -8.86 -8.95
C TYR A 329 -19.79 -8.29 -7.73
N TYR A 330 -21.05 -8.66 -7.50
CA TYR A 330 -21.80 -8.29 -6.30
C TYR A 330 -23.03 -9.18 -6.11
N GLN A 331 -23.26 -9.67 -4.88
CA GLN A 331 -24.41 -10.50 -4.52
C GLN A 331 -24.60 -11.76 -5.41
N GLY A 332 -23.49 -12.33 -5.89
CA GLY A 332 -23.53 -13.49 -6.79
C GLY A 332 -23.95 -13.17 -8.24
N ASP A 333 -24.19 -11.89 -8.55
CA ASP A 333 -24.36 -11.39 -9.91
C ASP A 333 -23.02 -10.84 -10.43
N SER A 334 -22.87 -10.84 -11.75
CA SER A 334 -21.71 -10.25 -12.41
C SER A 334 -22.09 -9.77 -13.80
N ASN A 335 -21.61 -8.59 -14.17
CA ASN A 335 -21.81 -8.07 -15.52
C ASN A 335 -20.62 -7.18 -15.92
N GLU A 336 -20.58 -6.82 -17.18
CA GLU A 336 -19.58 -5.90 -17.72
C GLU A 336 -20.08 -4.44 -17.57
N PHE A 337 -19.20 -3.57 -17.10
CA PHE A 337 -19.41 -2.14 -17.02
C PHE A 337 -18.64 -1.45 -18.17
N PRO A 338 -19.26 -0.50 -18.90
CA PRO A 338 -18.60 0.27 -19.95
C PRO A 338 -17.57 1.25 -19.37
N GLY A 339 -16.34 0.76 -19.24
CA GLY A 339 -15.19 1.51 -18.74
C GLY A 339 -14.19 0.66 -17.95
N GLN A 340 -13.11 1.27 -17.50
CA GLN A 340 -12.04 0.67 -16.71
C GLN A 340 -12.12 1.08 -15.24
N LEU A 341 -13.28 0.93 -14.59
CA LEU A 341 -13.44 1.12 -13.14
C LEU A 341 -12.53 0.21 -12.30
N TRP A 342 -11.98 -0.87 -12.87
CA TRP A 342 -10.91 -1.66 -12.24
C TRP A 342 -9.59 -0.87 -12.10
N SER A 343 -9.40 0.20 -12.88
CA SER A 343 -8.25 1.11 -12.79
C SER A 343 -8.54 2.21 -11.77
N ILE A 344 -7.52 2.57 -10.97
CA ILE A 344 -7.68 3.62 -9.95
C ILE A 344 -7.97 4.99 -10.57
N GLU A 345 -7.45 5.26 -11.77
CA GLU A 345 -7.64 6.51 -12.48
C GLU A 345 -9.11 6.71 -12.86
N GLU A 346 -9.68 5.77 -13.63
CA GLU A 346 -11.07 5.88 -14.06
C GLU A 346 -12.06 5.68 -12.90
N PHE A 347 -11.72 4.84 -11.91
CA PHE A 347 -12.53 4.72 -10.69
C PHE A 347 -12.67 6.07 -9.99
N VAL A 348 -11.57 6.78 -9.77
CA VAL A 348 -11.59 8.09 -9.11
C VAL A 348 -12.38 9.09 -9.94
N ASP A 349 -12.12 9.17 -11.25
CA ASP A 349 -12.80 10.15 -12.10
C ASP A 349 -14.32 9.89 -12.22
N LYS A 350 -14.77 8.63 -12.21
CA LYS A 350 -16.22 8.29 -12.30
C LYS A 350 -16.95 8.24 -10.96
N VAL A 351 -16.28 7.83 -9.87
CA VAL A 351 -16.93 7.60 -8.57
C VAL A 351 -16.72 8.78 -7.61
N VAL A 352 -15.56 9.43 -7.65
CA VAL A 352 -15.24 10.58 -6.78
C VAL A 352 -15.61 11.91 -7.45
N GLY A 353 -15.32 12.05 -8.75
CA GLY A 353 -15.49 13.28 -9.53
C GLY A 353 -14.24 14.15 -9.60
#